data_AF-A0A1G1C1G1-F1
#
_entry.id   AF-A0A1G1C1G1-F1
#
_cell.length_a   1.000
_cell.length_b   1.000
_cell.length_c   1.000
_cell.angle_alpha   90.00
_cell.angle_beta   90.00
_cell.angle_gamma   90.00
#
_symmetry.space_group_name_H-M   'P 1'
#
loop_
_entity.id
_entity.type
_entity.pdbx_description
1 polymer ?
#
loop_
_entity_poly.entity_id
_entity_poly.type
_entity_poly.pdbx_seq_one_letter_code
_entity_poly.pdbx_strand_id
1 'polypeptide(L)'
;MTSPLIPFFRRFAFLLPVLLWLAAESCSADGGDGPAATPSGTAMPSGEIRKVQQAEVRVAQLVGGDAARRHYGEALASLLEHIRQETTLNVVPEPVILDSLEDDRLFQFPFVYANFADRPDWTLSEQEQTNLRHYLERGGFLFIDAGINAEFLRDNVEFGQHHSFAEWEACPELKNAFAAVFPGSSFQPLRRSHPLFRSLYQGLPDTSILPDTVRKYVEEEKWPDGTYSAVGLKVNGRLAVLVTPIIAMGWGRNVLGNWVTVIRFRVLEGTTGLSDYLRTAAYSGARFEVAREDGARDVIYCQKQALPAWVNEPDGRWRIFRYYGSREISDFAHVFYTRLGTNILVYALTH
;
A
#
# COMPACT_ATOMS: atom_id res chain seq x y z
N MET A 1 -21.65 68.68 2.82
CA MET A 1 -20.52 69.54 2.37
C MET A 1 -19.28 68.66 2.29
N THR A 2 -18.49 68.55 1.23
CA THR A 2 -18.50 68.99 -0.18
C THR A 2 -17.36 68.18 -0.79
N SER A 3 -17.62 67.46 -1.89
CA SER A 3 -16.58 67.03 -2.83
C SER A 3 -16.08 68.26 -3.62
N PRO A 4 -14.91 68.19 -4.28
CA PRO A 4 -14.90 68.03 -5.75
C PRO A 4 -13.84 67.01 -6.23
N LEU A 5 -14.09 66.15 -7.23
CA LEU A 5 -14.21 66.33 -8.70
C LEU A 5 -12.85 66.66 -9.39
N ILE A 6 -12.18 65.71 -10.11
CA ILE A 6 -12.35 65.21 -11.52
C ILE A 6 -11.69 66.18 -12.56
N PRO A 7 -11.29 65.85 -13.84
CA PRO A 7 -10.88 64.63 -14.60
C PRO A 7 -9.65 64.85 -15.57
N PHE A 8 -9.30 63.86 -16.41
CA PHE A 8 -9.20 63.94 -17.91
C PHE A 8 -8.97 62.48 -18.44
N PHE A 9 -9.90 61.72 -19.05
CA PHE A 9 -10.45 61.71 -20.44
C PHE A 9 -9.36 61.89 -21.54
N ARG A 10 -9.17 61.08 -22.60
CA ARG A 10 -10.02 60.38 -23.61
C ARG A 10 -9.10 59.39 -24.38
N ARG A 11 -9.46 58.12 -24.70
CA ARG A 11 -10.40 57.53 -25.71
C ARG A 11 -9.79 57.24 -27.11
N PHE A 12 -9.93 55.96 -27.53
CA PHE A 12 -10.25 55.40 -28.88
C PHE A 12 -9.15 55.47 -29.98
N ALA A 13 -9.00 54.59 -30.97
CA ALA A 13 -9.82 53.50 -31.54
C ALA A 13 -8.97 52.50 -32.37
N PHE A 14 -9.61 51.36 -32.69
CA PHE A 14 -9.36 50.33 -33.70
C PHE A 14 -8.69 50.76 -35.02
N LEU A 15 -7.97 49.82 -35.66
CA LEU A 15 -7.95 49.54 -37.12
C LEU A 15 -7.19 48.23 -37.46
N LEU A 16 -7.91 47.21 -37.92
CA LEU A 16 -7.51 46.28 -39.00
C LEU A 16 -8.21 46.81 -40.29
N PRO A 17 -7.81 46.48 -41.54
CA PRO A 17 -7.21 45.23 -42.03
C PRO A 17 -6.13 45.44 -43.13
N VAL A 18 -5.63 44.37 -43.77
CA VAL A 18 -5.49 44.21 -45.24
C VAL A 18 -4.88 42.84 -45.56
N LEU A 19 -5.60 42.07 -46.38
CA LEU A 19 -5.15 40.88 -47.09
C LEU A 19 -4.09 41.26 -48.14
N LEU A 20 -3.04 40.45 -48.27
CA LEU A 20 -2.37 40.29 -49.57
C LEU A 20 -2.13 38.81 -49.85
N TRP A 21 -2.60 38.40 -51.03
CA TRP A 21 -2.49 37.09 -51.64
C TRP A 21 -1.33 37.14 -52.64
N LEU A 22 -0.39 36.20 -52.58
CA LEU A 22 0.53 35.89 -53.66
C LEU A 22 0.86 34.40 -53.59
N ALA A 23 0.56 33.71 -54.69
CA ALA A 23 0.76 32.29 -54.87
C ALA A 23 2.02 32.02 -55.70
N ALA A 24 2.51 30.79 -55.54
CA ALA A 24 3.43 30.02 -56.37
C ALA A 24 4.93 30.41 -56.31
N GLU A 25 5.75 29.51 -55.75
CA GLU A 25 6.53 28.57 -56.57
C GLU A 25 7.04 27.38 -55.74
N SER A 26 7.00 26.23 -56.40
CA SER A 26 7.37 24.91 -55.91
C SER A 26 8.89 24.76 -55.79
N CYS A 27 9.36 24.19 -54.69
CA CYS A 27 10.58 23.40 -54.71
C CYS A 27 10.49 22.27 -53.67
N SER A 28 10.58 21.05 -54.17
CA SER A 28 10.62 19.78 -53.46
C SER A 28 11.96 19.58 -52.75
N ALA A 29 11.94 19.19 -51.47
CA ALA A 29 12.97 18.37 -50.85
C ALA A 29 12.47 17.75 -49.53
N ASP A 30 12.57 16.42 -49.51
CA ASP A 30 12.60 15.45 -48.42
C ASP A 30 12.67 15.88 -46.94
N GLY A 31 11.96 15.09 -46.12
CA GLY A 31 12.42 14.64 -44.81
C GLY A 31 12.03 15.48 -43.61
N GLY A 32 11.00 15.06 -42.87
CA GLY A 32 10.69 15.63 -41.56
C GLY A 32 9.55 14.91 -40.85
N ASP A 33 9.90 14.15 -39.82
CA ASP A 33 9.00 13.52 -38.86
C ASP A 33 7.91 14.47 -38.36
N GLY A 34 6.65 14.10 -38.59
CA GLY A 34 5.51 14.73 -37.91
C GLY A 34 5.43 14.28 -36.46
N PRO A 35 5.06 15.14 -35.50
CA PRO A 35 4.88 14.71 -34.13
C PRO A 35 3.69 13.74 -34.07
N ALA A 36 3.96 12.52 -33.61
CA ALA A 36 2.95 11.51 -33.36
C ALA A 36 1.91 12.08 -32.38
N ALA A 37 0.65 12.11 -32.82
CA ALA A 37 -0.47 12.45 -31.97
C ALA A 37 -0.47 11.55 -30.73
N THR A 38 -0.42 12.17 -29.56
CA THR A 38 -0.59 11.52 -28.26
C THR A 38 -1.93 10.77 -28.28
N PRO A 39 -1.99 9.46 -27.97
CA PRO A 39 -3.27 8.82 -27.76
C PRO A 39 -3.87 9.39 -26.47
N SER A 40 -4.84 10.28 -26.66
CA SER A 40 -5.80 10.71 -25.63
C SER A 40 -6.28 9.49 -24.86
N GLY A 41 -6.06 9.49 -23.54
CA GLY A 41 -6.50 8.42 -22.65
C GLY A 41 -7.98 8.10 -22.87
N THR A 42 -8.24 6.92 -23.44
CA THR A 42 -9.57 6.37 -23.55
C THR A 42 -10.06 6.13 -22.13
N ALA A 43 -11.02 6.92 -21.68
CA ALA A 43 -11.78 6.61 -20.47
C ALA A 43 -12.35 5.19 -20.63
N MET A 44 -12.08 4.32 -19.67
CA MET A 44 -12.66 2.97 -19.64
C MET A 44 -14.18 3.11 -19.66
N PRO A 45 -14.90 2.34 -20.50
CA PRO A 45 -16.34 2.44 -20.56
C PRO A 45 -16.95 2.08 -19.20
N SER A 46 -17.75 3.00 -18.65
CA SER A 46 -18.56 2.82 -17.45
C SER A 46 -19.76 1.90 -17.74
N GLY A 47 -19.49 0.66 -18.14
CA GLY A 47 -20.49 -0.40 -18.24
C GLY A 47 -20.68 -1.05 -16.87
N GLU A 48 -21.92 -1.21 -16.41
CA GLU A 48 -22.20 -2.03 -15.22
C GLU A 48 -21.57 -3.41 -15.40
N ILE A 49 -20.67 -3.79 -14.48
CA ILE A 49 -20.07 -5.12 -14.47
C ILE A 49 -21.18 -6.14 -14.25
N ARG A 50 -21.57 -6.85 -15.31
CA ARG A 50 -22.59 -7.89 -15.23
C ARG A 50 -22.05 -9.04 -14.40
N LYS A 51 -22.47 -9.10 -13.14
CA LYS A 51 -22.25 -10.27 -12.28
C LYS A 51 -23.07 -11.42 -12.84
N VAL A 52 -22.41 -12.31 -13.56
CA VAL A 52 -22.96 -13.62 -13.86
C VAL A 52 -23.30 -14.28 -12.52
N GLN A 53 -24.30 -15.16 -12.51
CA GLN A 53 -24.88 -15.86 -11.35
C GLN A 53 -23.84 -16.78 -10.66
N GLN A 54 -22.78 -16.19 -10.12
CA GLN A 54 -21.70 -16.84 -9.38
C GLN A 54 -22.15 -17.03 -7.93
N ALA A 55 -21.73 -18.15 -7.33
CA ALA A 55 -21.95 -18.37 -5.91
C ALA A 55 -21.31 -17.23 -5.09
N GLU A 56 -21.97 -16.84 -4.00
CA GLU A 56 -21.42 -15.88 -3.06
C GLU A 56 -20.12 -16.41 -2.45
N VAL A 57 -19.08 -15.58 -2.44
CA VAL A 57 -17.84 -15.86 -1.73
C VAL A 57 -17.86 -15.07 -0.43
N ARG A 58 -17.98 -15.78 0.69
CA ARG A 58 -17.82 -15.18 2.02
C ARG A 58 -16.37 -15.34 2.44
N VAL A 59 -15.85 -14.33 3.13
CA VAL A 59 -14.54 -14.37 3.75
C VAL A 59 -14.68 -14.25 5.26
N ALA A 60 -13.69 -14.72 5.98
CA ALA A 60 -13.63 -14.58 7.43
C ALA A 60 -12.64 -13.51 7.87
N GLN A 61 -12.91 -12.91 9.03
CA GLN A 61 -11.96 -12.09 9.77
C GLN A 61 -11.72 -12.74 11.13
N LEU A 62 -10.46 -13.07 11.42
CA LEU A 62 -10.03 -13.59 12.71
C LEU A 62 -9.85 -12.43 13.71
N VAL A 63 -10.58 -12.47 14.81
CA VAL A 63 -10.50 -11.50 15.92
C VAL A 63 -10.48 -12.25 17.24
N GLY A 64 -9.29 -12.55 17.75
CA GLY A 64 -9.13 -13.20 19.07
C GLY A 64 -9.38 -12.27 20.25
N GLY A 65 -9.37 -10.95 20.01
CA GLY A 65 -9.69 -9.91 20.99
C GLY A 65 -11.16 -9.49 20.99
N ASP A 66 -11.41 -8.22 21.32
CA ASP A 66 -12.75 -7.64 21.31
C ASP A 66 -13.19 -7.31 19.88
N ALA A 67 -14.09 -8.13 19.33
CA ALA A 67 -14.66 -7.94 17.98
C ALA A 67 -15.32 -6.57 17.77
N ALA A 68 -15.78 -5.90 18.83
CA ALA A 68 -16.38 -4.56 18.74
C ALA A 68 -15.32 -3.45 18.70
N ARG A 69 -14.08 -3.71 19.14
CA ARG A 69 -12.97 -2.76 19.18
C ARG A 69 -11.79 -3.16 18.29
N ARG A 70 -12.10 -3.85 17.21
CA ARG A 70 -11.14 -4.26 16.19
C ARG A 70 -10.44 -3.06 15.53
N HIS A 71 -9.15 -3.21 15.24
CA HIS A 71 -8.37 -2.23 14.51
C HIS A 71 -8.90 -2.09 13.08
N TYR A 72 -9.10 -0.84 12.65
CA TYR A 72 -9.62 -0.53 11.33
C TYR A 72 -10.93 -1.29 10.99
N GLY A 73 -11.90 -1.28 11.91
CA GLY A 73 -13.08 -2.16 11.82
C GLY A 73 -13.97 -2.05 10.59
N GLU A 74 -13.87 -0.94 9.84
CA GLU A 74 -14.57 -0.70 8.57
C GLU A 74 -13.75 -1.12 7.33
N ALA A 75 -12.45 -1.38 7.48
CA ALA A 75 -11.50 -1.47 6.38
C ALA A 75 -11.72 -2.69 5.49
N LEU A 76 -11.85 -3.88 6.09
CA LEU A 76 -12.08 -5.10 5.30
C LEU A 76 -13.42 -5.03 4.56
N ALA A 77 -14.49 -4.59 5.22
CA ALA A 77 -15.79 -4.44 4.59
C ALA A 77 -15.76 -3.44 3.43
N SER A 78 -15.07 -2.31 3.60
CA SER A 78 -14.86 -1.31 2.55
C SER A 78 -14.06 -1.87 1.36
N LEU A 79 -13.02 -2.67 1.62
CA LEU A 79 -12.24 -3.33 0.58
C LEU A 79 -13.09 -4.35 -0.19
N LEU A 80 -13.83 -5.20 0.52
CA LEU A 80 -14.70 -6.20 -0.10
C LEU A 80 -15.80 -5.54 -0.94
N GLU A 81 -16.38 -4.44 -0.47
CA GLU A 81 -17.33 -3.66 -1.25
C GLU A 81 -16.71 -3.09 -2.52
N HIS A 82 -15.49 -2.54 -2.44
CA HIS A 82 -14.75 -2.09 -3.63
C HIS A 82 -14.51 -3.23 -4.62
N ILE A 83 -14.03 -4.39 -4.15
CA ILE A 83 -13.78 -5.55 -5.01
C ILE A 83 -15.08 -6.04 -5.66
N ARG A 84 -16.16 -6.06 -4.89
CA ARG A 84 -17.49 -6.42 -5.37
C ARG A 84 -17.99 -5.44 -6.44
N GLN A 85 -17.63 -4.17 -6.38
CA GLN A 85 -18.02 -3.14 -7.35
C GLN A 85 -17.15 -3.17 -8.62
N GLU A 86 -15.84 -3.36 -8.46
CA GLU A 86 -14.84 -3.20 -9.53
C GLU A 86 -14.43 -4.52 -10.21
N THR A 87 -14.93 -5.65 -9.74
CA THR A 87 -14.60 -6.97 -10.31
C THR A 87 -15.84 -7.82 -10.52
N THR A 88 -15.66 -8.94 -11.21
CA THR A 88 -16.71 -9.95 -11.38
C THR A 88 -16.89 -10.85 -10.15
N LEU A 89 -16.01 -10.76 -9.14
CA LEU A 89 -16.07 -11.58 -7.94
C LEU A 89 -17.33 -11.25 -7.13
N ASN A 90 -18.12 -12.28 -6.81
CA ASN A 90 -19.31 -12.14 -5.98
C ASN A 90 -18.97 -12.24 -4.48
N VAL A 91 -18.06 -11.39 -4.01
CA VAL A 91 -17.70 -11.34 -2.58
C VAL A 91 -18.76 -10.64 -1.76
N VAL A 92 -19.04 -11.17 -0.57
CA VAL A 92 -19.95 -10.56 0.40
C VAL A 92 -19.18 -9.52 1.22
N PRO A 93 -19.61 -8.24 1.27
CA PRO A 93 -18.89 -7.19 1.99
C PRO A 93 -18.81 -7.36 3.50
N GLU A 94 -19.77 -8.07 4.10
CA GLU A 94 -19.78 -8.35 5.54
C GLU A 94 -18.94 -9.61 5.84
N PRO A 95 -17.74 -9.48 6.45
CA PRO A 95 -16.93 -10.63 6.79
C PRO A 95 -17.54 -11.41 7.96
N VAL A 96 -17.33 -12.73 7.96
CA VAL A 96 -17.70 -13.55 9.12
C VAL A 96 -16.61 -13.44 10.18
N ILE A 97 -16.98 -13.02 11.39
CA ILE A 97 -16.02 -12.99 12.51
C ILE A 97 -15.80 -14.40 13.05
N LEU A 98 -14.54 -14.81 13.08
CA LEU A 98 -14.04 -15.97 13.80
C LEU A 98 -13.27 -15.47 15.03
N ASP A 99 -13.62 -15.94 16.22
CA ASP A 99 -12.92 -15.60 17.46
C ASP A 99 -11.65 -16.44 17.66
N SER A 100 -11.59 -17.61 17.04
CA SER A 100 -10.48 -18.56 17.18
C SER A 100 -10.23 -19.34 15.89
N LEU A 101 -9.01 -19.85 15.73
CA LEU A 101 -8.68 -20.84 14.70
C LEU A 101 -9.19 -22.25 15.05
N GLU A 102 -9.69 -22.45 16.27
CA GLU A 102 -10.38 -23.69 16.69
C GLU A 102 -11.79 -23.79 16.09
N ASP A 103 -12.38 -22.67 15.65
CA ASP A 103 -13.73 -22.65 15.10
C ASP A 103 -13.80 -23.41 13.76
N ASP A 104 -14.56 -24.49 13.71
CA ASP A 104 -14.75 -25.32 12.51
C ASP A 104 -15.34 -24.55 11.32
N ARG A 105 -15.98 -23.40 11.54
CA ARG A 105 -16.43 -22.50 10.47
C ARG A 105 -15.25 -22.02 9.62
N LEU A 106 -14.02 -22.03 10.14
CA LEU A 106 -12.78 -21.75 9.40
C LEU A 106 -12.75 -22.46 8.03
N PHE A 107 -13.17 -23.72 7.98
CA PHE A 107 -13.12 -24.53 6.76
C PHE A 107 -14.18 -24.15 5.71
N GLN A 108 -15.10 -23.23 6.03
CA GLN A 108 -16.15 -22.77 5.11
C GLN A 108 -15.71 -21.57 4.27
N PHE A 109 -14.56 -20.95 4.59
CA PHE A 109 -14.09 -19.74 3.95
C PHE A 109 -12.81 -20.03 3.16
N PRO A 110 -12.70 -19.61 1.89
CA PRO A 110 -11.45 -19.76 1.13
C PRO A 110 -10.37 -18.75 1.58
N PHE A 111 -10.78 -17.68 2.26
CA PHE A 111 -9.93 -16.57 2.66
C PHE A 111 -10.24 -16.12 4.09
N VAL A 112 -9.19 -16.01 4.89
CA VAL A 112 -9.24 -15.47 6.25
C VAL A 112 -8.31 -14.27 6.31
N TYR A 113 -8.83 -13.14 6.75
CA TYR A 113 -8.06 -11.95 7.09
C TYR A 113 -7.84 -11.90 8.60
N ALA A 114 -6.66 -11.46 9.03
CA ALA A 114 -6.38 -11.11 10.41
C ALA A 114 -5.61 -9.80 10.43
N ASN A 115 -6.01 -8.84 11.27
CA ASN A 115 -5.07 -7.81 11.69
C ASN A 115 -4.23 -8.39 12.84
N PHE A 116 -2.91 -8.25 12.78
CA PHE A 116 -2.00 -8.78 13.79
C PHE A 116 -2.38 -8.38 15.23
N ALA A 117 -2.87 -7.16 15.44
CA ALA A 117 -3.23 -6.63 16.76
C ALA A 117 -4.61 -7.08 17.26
N ASP A 118 -5.50 -7.50 16.36
CA ASP A 118 -6.82 -8.05 16.72
C ASP A 118 -6.72 -9.45 17.33
N ARG A 119 -5.54 -10.08 17.26
CA ARG A 119 -5.18 -11.29 17.97
C ARG A 119 -3.98 -11.02 18.90
N PRO A 120 -4.20 -10.81 20.21
CA PRO A 120 -3.15 -10.38 21.12
C PRO A 120 -2.10 -11.45 21.42
N ASP A 121 -2.45 -12.74 21.26
CA ASP A 121 -1.55 -13.86 21.48
C ASP A 121 -1.54 -14.80 20.27
N TRP A 122 -0.36 -14.97 19.68
CA TRP A 122 -0.11 -15.87 18.55
C TRP A 122 0.47 -17.21 18.99
N THR A 123 0.54 -17.49 20.29
CA THR A 123 0.80 -18.84 20.81
C THR A 123 -0.40 -19.73 20.52
N LEU A 124 -0.25 -20.59 19.51
CA LEU A 124 -1.36 -21.41 19.02
C LEU A 124 -1.58 -22.64 19.92
N SER A 125 -2.83 -22.93 20.26
CA SER A 125 -3.21 -24.19 20.90
C SER A 125 -2.94 -25.39 19.96
N GLU A 126 -2.92 -26.61 20.49
CA GLU A 126 -2.77 -27.81 19.65
C GLU A 126 -3.91 -27.94 18.62
N GLN A 127 -5.12 -27.53 19.00
CA GLN A 127 -6.28 -27.54 18.10
C GLN A 127 -6.16 -26.47 17.03
N GLU A 128 -5.74 -25.25 17.38
CA GLU A 128 -5.48 -24.18 16.40
C GLU A 128 -4.38 -24.57 15.42
N GLN A 129 -3.30 -25.20 15.89
CA GLN A 129 -2.23 -25.70 15.03
C GLN A 129 -2.75 -26.75 14.05
N THR A 130 -3.56 -27.69 14.54
CA THR A 130 -4.16 -28.75 13.71
C THR A 130 -5.11 -28.17 12.67
N ASN A 131 -6.03 -27.30 13.08
CA ASN A 131 -7.01 -26.67 12.19
C ASN A 131 -6.33 -25.77 11.16
N LEU A 132 -5.36 -24.94 11.57
CA LEU A 132 -4.63 -24.06 10.67
C LEU A 132 -3.82 -24.85 9.64
N ARG A 133 -3.17 -25.95 10.05
CA ARG A 133 -2.49 -26.87 9.13
C ARG A 133 -3.47 -27.40 8.07
N HIS A 134 -4.58 -27.97 8.52
CA HIS A 134 -5.59 -28.57 7.65
C HIS A 134 -6.21 -27.53 6.70
N TYR A 135 -6.49 -26.32 7.21
CA TYR A 135 -7.03 -25.21 6.44
C TYR A 135 -6.10 -24.83 5.29
N LEU A 136 -4.82 -24.60 5.58
CA LEU A 136 -3.84 -24.15 4.59
C LEU A 136 -3.47 -25.27 3.59
N GLU A 137 -3.35 -26.51 4.03
CA GLU A 137 -3.11 -27.68 3.17
C GLU A 137 -4.25 -27.95 2.19
N ARG A 138 -5.49 -27.63 2.59
CA ARG A 138 -6.70 -27.79 1.76
C ARG A 138 -6.98 -26.61 0.83
N GLY A 139 -6.07 -25.63 0.75
CA GLY A 139 -6.19 -24.51 -0.17
C GLY A 139 -6.68 -23.21 0.46
N GLY A 140 -6.97 -23.19 1.77
CA GLY A 140 -7.27 -21.97 2.49
C GLY A 140 -6.15 -20.94 2.35
N PHE A 141 -6.50 -19.66 2.33
CA PHE A 141 -5.56 -18.55 2.31
C PHE A 141 -5.70 -17.72 3.58
N LEU A 142 -4.58 -17.42 4.24
CA LEU A 142 -4.56 -16.55 5.42
C LEU A 142 -3.76 -15.30 5.10
N PHE A 143 -4.39 -14.14 5.23
CA PHE A 143 -3.74 -12.85 5.11
C PHE A 143 -3.64 -12.17 6.48
N ILE A 144 -2.42 -11.91 6.94
CA ILE A 144 -2.13 -11.22 8.19
C ILE A 144 -1.62 -9.81 7.89
N ASP A 145 -2.45 -8.81 8.12
CA ASP A 145 -2.08 -7.39 8.03
C ASP A 145 -1.37 -6.91 9.31
N ALA A 146 -0.49 -5.92 9.17
CA ALA A 146 0.35 -5.40 10.27
C ALA A 146 1.20 -6.46 11.00
N GLY A 147 1.47 -7.61 10.37
CA GLY A 147 2.31 -8.67 10.90
C GLY A 147 3.80 -8.52 10.56
N ILE A 148 4.17 -7.48 9.82
CA ILE A 148 5.57 -7.03 9.64
C ILE A 148 5.76 -5.69 10.34
N ASN A 149 6.42 -5.72 11.50
CA ASN A 149 6.82 -4.53 12.25
C ASN A 149 8.34 -4.54 12.45
N ALA A 150 9.02 -3.44 12.08
CA ALA A 150 10.41 -3.24 12.46
C ALA A 150 10.55 -3.23 14.00
N GLU A 151 11.70 -3.62 14.52
CA GLU A 151 11.92 -3.81 15.96
C GLU A 151 11.47 -2.60 16.81
N PHE A 152 11.81 -1.38 16.39
CA PHE A 152 11.46 -0.15 17.09
C PHE A 152 9.96 0.20 17.11
N LEU A 153 9.13 -0.58 16.41
CA LEU A 153 7.66 -0.45 16.41
C LEU A 153 6.98 -1.50 17.30
N ARG A 154 7.73 -2.46 17.89
CA ARG A 154 7.13 -3.62 18.58
C ARG A 154 6.81 -3.38 20.05
N ASP A 155 7.46 -2.42 20.71
CA ASP A 155 7.24 -2.11 22.13
C ASP A 155 5.80 -1.68 22.44
N ASN A 156 5.10 -1.14 21.45
CA ASN A 156 3.69 -0.78 21.55
C ASN A 156 3.00 -1.13 20.24
N VAL A 157 1.98 -1.99 20.34
CA VAL A 157 1.21 -2.48 19.20
C VAL A 157 0.64 -1.35 18.33
N GLU A 158 0.26 -0.22 18.93
CA GLU A 158 -0.24 0.94 18.20
C GLU A 158 0.78 1.48 17.20
N PHE A 159 2.08 1.40 17.49
CA PHE A 159 3.10 1.89 16.56
C PHE A 159 3.12 1.08 15.26
N GLY A 160 2.99 -0.25 15.34
CA GLY A 160 2.84 -1.12 14.16
C GLY A 160 1.51 -0.92 13.42
N GLN A 161 0.49 -0.39 14.10
CA GLN A 161 -0.81 -0.07 13.50
C GLN A 161 -0.84 1.29 12.80
N HIS A 162 -0.02 2.26 13.20
CA HIS A 162 -0.01 3.61 12.61
C HIS A 162 1.22 3.92 11.77
N HIS A 163 2.26 3.08 11.88
CA HIS A 163 3.51 3.23 11.17
C HIS A 163 3.96 1.92 10.55
N SER A 164 4.33 1.98 9.29
CA SER A 164 5.03 0.89 8.61
C SER A 164 6.47 1.26 8.33
N PHE A 165 7.34 0.25 8.31
CA PHE A 165 8.70 0.35 7.80
C PHE A 165 8.93 -0.80 6.83
N ALA A 166 9.79 -0.61 5.82
CA ALA A 166 10.10 -1.62 4.82
C ALA A 166 11.00 -2.74 5.39
N GLU A 167 10.62 -3.30 6.53
CA GLU A 167 11.12 -4.55 7.07
C GLU A 167 10.61 -5.69 6.18
N TRP A 168 11.45 -6.68 5.89
CA TRP A 168 11.10 -7.83 5.04
C TRP A 168 11.05 -9.13 5.83
N GLU A 169 10.68 -9.01 7.10
CA GLU A 169 10.53 -10.12 8.03
C GLU A 169 9.22 -10.00 8.82
N ALA A 170 8.51 -11.12 8.95
CA ALA A 170 7.38 -11.22 9.87
C ALA A 170 7.85 -11.03 11.33
N CYS A 171 6.93 -10.55 12.17
CA CYS A 171 7.12 -10.47 13.61
C CYS A 171 7.51 -11.85 14.19
N PRO A 172 8.38 -11.91 15.21
CA PRO A 172 8.82 -13.16 15.83
C PRO A 172 7.68 -14.08 16.28
N GLU A 173 6.59 -13.50 16.78
CA GLU A 173 5.38 -14.20 17.22
C GLU A 173 4.77 -15.02 16.09
N LEU A 174 4.67 -14.45 14.89
CA LEU A 174 4.20 -15.16 13.69
C LEU A 174 5.20 -16.22 13.26
N LYS A 175 6.51 -15.91 13.27
CA LYS A 175 7.55 -16.91 12.92
C LYS A 175 7.45 -18.14 13.83
N ASN A 176 7.28 -17.93 15.13
CA ASN A 176 7.14 -19.01 16.11
C ASN A 176 5.83 -19.79 15.92
N ALA A 177 4.70 -19.09 15.77
CA ALA A 177 3.39 -19.69 15.53
C ALA A 177 3.41 -20.63 14.31
N PHE A 178 3.94 -20.16 13.18
CA PHE A 178 3.96 -20.95 11.95
C PHE A 178 5.05 -22.03 11.92
N ALA A 179 6.13 -21.87 12.69
CA ALA A 179 7.10 -22.95 12.89
C ALA A 179 6.50 -24.13 13.69
N ALA A 180 5.56 -23.87 14.60
CA ALA A 180 4.82 -24.93 15.30
C ALA A 180 3.87 -25.69 14.35
N VAL A 181 3.19 -24.97 13.45
CA VAL A 181 2.26 -25.56 12.47
C VAL A 181 2.97 -26.30 11.35
N PHE A 182 4.05 -25.74 10.80
CA PHE A 182 4.84 -26.32 9.71
C PHE A 182 6.34 -26.33 10.07
N PRO A 183 6.80 -27.32 10.86
CA PRO A 183 8.22 -27.43 11.21
C PRO A 183 9.12 -27.45 9.98
N GLY A 184 10.16 -26.63 9.97
CA GLY A 184 11.10 -26.49 8.84
C GLY A 184 10.64 -25.53 7.74
N SER A 185 9.40 -25.01 7.80
CA SER A 185 8.95 -23.91 6.94
C SER A 185 9.26 -22.56 7.59
N SER A 186 9.48 -21.55 6.77
CA SER A 186 9.68 -20.17 7.23
C SER A 186 9.05 -19.19 6.25
N PHE A 187 8.69 -18.01 6.76
CA PHE A 187 8.30 -16.90 5.93
C PHE A 187 9.47 -16.44 5.06
N GLN A 188 9.20 -16.19 3.78
CA GLN A 188 10.19 -15.75 2.81
C GLN A 188 9.74 -14.43 2.17
N PRO A 189 10.63 -13.47 1.91
CA PRO A 189 10.33 -12.27 1.14
C PRO A 189 9.64 -12.60 -0.18
N LEU A 190 8.50 -11.95 -0.43
CA LEU A 190 7.78 -12.09 -1.67
C LEU A 190 8.41 -11.16 -2.71
N ARG A 191 9.12 -11.75 -3.68
CA ARG A 191 9.76 -10.98 -4.75
C ARG A 191 8.76 -10.08 -5.45
N ARG A 192 9.17 -8.87 -5.83
CA ARG A 192 8.36 -7.89 -6.57
C ARG A 192 7.71 -8.42 -7.85
N SER A 193 8.33 -9.41 -8.49
CA SER A 193 7.79 -10.06 -9.69
C SER A 193 6.65 -11.05 -9.41
N HIS A 194 6.28 -11.29 -8.16
CA HIS A 194 5.23 -12.26 -7.82
C HIS A 194 3.88 -11.88 -8.48
N PRO A 195 3.11 -12.85 -9.04
CA PRO A 195 1.83 -12.56 -9.72
C PRO A 195 0.80 -11.84 -8.85
N LEU A 196 0.89 -12.00 -7.53
CA LEU A 196 0.05 -11.28 -6.56
C LEU A 196 0.02 -9.77 -6.83
N PHE A 197 1.16 -9.13 -7.09
CA PHE A 197 1.23 -7.67 -7.29
C PHE A 197 0.61 -7.18 -8.61
N ARG A 198 0.12 -8.10 -9.45
CA ARG A 198 -0.41 -7.83 -10.80
C ARG A 198 -1.64 -8.66 -11.16
N SER A 199 -2.35 -9.18 -10.15
CA SER A 199 -3.49 -10.07 -10.37
C SER A 199 -4.71 -9.35 -10.97
N LEU A 200 -4.88 -8.05 -10.70
CA LEU A 200 -5.85 -7.19 -11.36
C LEU A 200 -5.23 -5.86 -11.77
N TYR A 201 -4.71 -5.10 -10.81
CA TYR A 201 -4.03 -3.84 -11.03
C TYR A 201 -2.53 -4.05 -11.19
N GLN A 202 -1.89 -3.31 -12.09
CA GLN A 202 -0.45 -3.38 -12.33
C GLN A 202 0.20 -2.01 -12.12
N GLY A 203 1.38 -1.99 -11.51
CA GLY A 203 2.12 -0.76 -11.25
C GLY A 203 1.46 0.16 -10.23
N LEU A 204 1.94 1.39 -10.19
CA LEU A 204 1.42 2.42 -9.29
C LEU A 204 0.12 3.06 -9.83
N PRO A 205 -0.75 3.59 -8.95
CA PRO A 205 -1.76 4.55 -9.38
C PRO A 205 -1.12 5.85 -9.90
N ASP A 206 -1.94 6.77 -10.41
CA ASP A 206 -1.45 8.04 -10.95
C ASP A 206 -0.60 8.79 -9.91
N THR A 207 0.70 8.85 -10.16
CA THR A 207 1.68 9.50 -9.29
C THR A 207 1.81 10.99 -9.56
N SER A 208 1.17 11.51 -10.62
CA SER A 208 1.26 12.91 -11.04
C SER A 208 0.68 13.90 -10.03
N ILE A 209 -0.15 13.40 -9.10
CA ILE A 209 -0.72 14.16 -7.99
C ILE A 209 0.27 14.37 -6.83
N LEU A 210 1.36 13.60 -6.79
CA LEU A 210 2.34 13.68 -5.71
C LEU A 210 3.36 14.81 -5.95
N PRO A 211 3.84 15.49 -4.90
CA PRO A 211 4.99 16.39 -4.99
C PRO A 211 6.23 15.67 -5.52
N ASP A 212 7.07 16.34 -6.32
CA ASP A 212 8.20 15.72 -7.05
C ASP A 212 9.11 14.85 -6.17
N THR A 213 9.53 15.37 -5.00
CA THR A 213 10.38 14.62 -4.05
C THR A 213 9.70 13.33 -3.56
N VAL A 214 8.39 13.40 -3.29
CA VAL A 214 7.61 12.26 -2.82
C VAL A 214 7.38 11.27 -3.96
N ARG A 215 7.01 11.77 -5.14
CA ARG A 215 6.81 10.98 -6.37
C ARG A 215 8.03 10.13 -6.69
N LYS A 216 9.19 10.78 -6.81
CA LYS A 216 10.45 10.12 -7.15
C LYS A 216 10.75 8.99 -6.17
N TYR A 217 10.64 9.27 -4.86
CA TYR A 217 10.87 8.26 -3.84
C TYR A 217 9.84 7.11 -3.91
N VAL A 218 8.58 7.41 -4.18
CA VAL A 218 7.52 6.40 -4.32
C VAL A 218 7.81 5.45 -5.49
N GLU A 219 8.14 6.01 -6.65
CA GLU A 219 8.39 5.26 -7.89
C GLU A 219 9.68 4.45 -7.86
N GLU A 220 10.76 5.03 -7.33
CA GLU A 220 12.09 4.43 -7.44
C GLU A 220 12.44 3.54 -6.24
N GLU A 221 11.93 3.85 -5.04
CA GLU A 221 12.42 3.24 -3.80
C GLU A 221 11.34 2.64 -2.91
N LYS A 222 10.25 3.36 -2.64
CA LYS A 222 9.24 2.93 -1.68
C LYS A 222 8.40 1.78 -2.21
N TRP A 223 7.83 1.95 -3.40
CA TRP A 223 6.90 1.02 -4.05
C TRP A 223 7.22 0.83 -5.54
N PRO A 224 8.47 0.47 -5.87
CA PRO A 224 8.86 0.22 -7.25
C PRO A 224 7.97 -0.85 -7.86
N ASP A 225 7.52 -0.60 -9.09
CA ASP A 225 6.56 -1.41 -9.84
C ASP A 225 5.21 -1.64 -9.12
N GLY A 226 4.84 -0.77 -8.17
CA GLY A 226 3.59 -0.90 -7.42
C GLY A 226 3.63 -2.00 -6.34
N THR A 227 4.81 -2.37 -5.89
CA THR A 227 5.01 -3.44 -4.90
C THR A 227 5.10 -2.91 -3.48
N TYR A 228 4.98 -3.80 -2.49
CA TYR A 228 5.16 -3.45 -1.10
C TYR A 228 5.86 -4.59 -0.36
N SER A 229 6.46 -4.28 0.80
CA SER A 229 7.05 -5.33 1.63
C SER A 229 5.99 -6.36 1.99
N ALA A 230 6.29 -7.62 1.70
CA ALA A 230 5.46 -8.75 2.00
C ALA A 230 6.33 -9.98 2.20
N VAL A 231 5.96 -10.82 3.16
CA VAL A 231 6.53 -12.16 3.29
C VAL A 231 5.44 -13.20 3.14
N GLY A 232 5.80 -14.33 2.56
CA GLY A 232 4.88 -15.43 2.30
C GLY A 232 5.36 -16.74 2.91
N LEU A 233 4.43 -17.56 3.37
CA LEU A 233 4.68 -18.97 3.66
C LEU A 233 3.97 -19.82 2.62
N LYS A 234 4.73 -20.74 2.00
CA LYS A 234 4.21 -21.66 1.00
C LYS A 234 3.81 -22.98 1.63
N VAL A 235 2.64 -23.48 1.25
CA VAL A 235 2.17 -24.84 1.58
C VAL A 235 1.86 -25.54 0.26
N ASN A 236 2.39 -26.74 0.07
CA ASN A 236 2.24 -27.51 -1.17
C ASN A 236 2.63 -26.72 -2.44
N GLY A 237 3.66 -25.89 -2.35
CA GLY A 237 4.17 -25.06 -3.46
C GLY A 237 3.39 -23.77 -3.75
N ARG A 238 2.20 -23.60 -3.17
CA ARG A 238 1.36 -22.40 -3.31
C ARG A 238 1.60 -21.42 -2.16
N LEU A 239 1.53 -20.12 -2.41
CA LEU A 239 1.46 -19.11 -1.35
C LEU A 239 0.16 -19.31 -0.56
N ALA A 240 0.26 -19.71 0.71
CA ALA A 240 -0.89 -20.02 1.56
C ALA A 240 -1.09 -18.98 2.67
N VAL A 241 0.00 -18.35 3.12
CA VAL A 241 -0.03 -17.28 4.11
C VAL A 241 0.70 -16.06 3.56
N LEU A 242 0.09 -14.90 3.66
CA LEU A 242 0.69 -13.61 3.33
C LEU A 242 0.75 -12.75 4.59
N VAL A 243 1.88 -12.08 4.79
CA VAL A 243 2.04 -11.11 5.88
C VAL A 243 2.56 -9.79 5.30
N THR A 244 1.94 -8.67 5.68
CA THR A 244 2.35 -7.33 5.27
C THR A 244 2.58 -6.43 6.49
N PRO A 245 3.26 -5.27 6.34
CA PRO A 245 3.07 -4.14 7.24
C PRO A 245 1.62 -3.66 7.17
N ILE A 246 1.22 -2.74 8.06
CA ILE A 246 -0.14 -2.19 8.04
C ILE A 246 -0.51 -1.62 6.66
N ILE A 247 -1.56 -2.18 6.05
CA ILE A 247 -2.18 -1.66 4.84
C ILE A 247 -3.68 -1.41 4.98
N ALA A 248 -4.36 -1.97 5.99
CA ALA A 248 -5.79 -1.71 6.25
C ALA A 248 -6.10 -0.24 6.56
N MET A 249 -5.10 0.52 7.00
CA MET A 249 -5.21 1.99 7.11
C MET A 249 -5.66 2.64 5.79
N GLY A 250 -5.42 1.99 4.65
CA GLY A 250 -5.78 2.45 3.31
C GLY A 250 -7.20 2.14 2.84
N TRP A 251 -7.98 1.29 3.51
CA TRP A 251 -9.25 0.79 2.94
C TRP A 251 -10.51 1.39 3.55
N GLY A 252 -10.46 1.78 4.82
CA GLY A 252 -11.66 2.19 5.56
C GLY A 252 -12.35 3.41 4.97
N ARG A 253 -13.64 3.26 4.65
CA ARG A 253 -14.54 4.37 4.29
C ARG A 253 -15.69 4.45 5.28
N ASN A 254 -16.14 5.67 5.58
CA ASN A 254 -17.35 5.87 6.37
C ASN A 254 -18.61 5.72 5.49
N VAL A 255 -19.79 5.83 6.11
CA VAL A 255 -21.10 5.72 5.44
C VAL A 255 -21.33 6.75 4.32
N LEU A 256 -20.56 7.84 4.28
CA LEU A 256 -20.60 8.84 3.22
C LEU A 256 -19.60 8.56 2.08
N GLY A 257 -18.86 7.44 2.16
CA GLY A 257 -17.84 7.05 1.21
C GLY A 257 -16.49 7.76 1.39
N ASN A 258 -16.33 8.61 2.41
CA ASN A 258 -15.07 9.31 2.68
C ASN A 258 -14.08 8.40 3.41
N TRP A 259 -12.79 8.55 3.12
CA TRP A 259 -11.72 7.87 3.84
C TRP A 259 -11.77 8.18 5.35
N VAL A 260 -11.58 7.15 6.17
CA VAL A 260 -11.61 7.29 7.64
C VAL A 260 -10.25 7.68 8.24
N THR A 261 -9.17 7.48 7.49
CA THR A 261 -7.81 7.78 7.94
C THR A 261 -7.18 8.89 7.10
N VAL A 262 -6.07 9.43 7.60
CA VAL A 262 -5.19 10.31 6.83
C VAL A 262 -3.80 9.69 6.83
N ILE A 263 -3.28 9.41 5.63
CA ILE A 263 -2.02 8.69 5.45
C ILE A 263 -0.92 9.68 5.09
N ARG A 264 0.22 9.54 5.77
CA ARG A 264 1.42 10.36 5.57
C ARG A 264 2.56 9.48 5.09
N PHE A 265 3.41 10.04 4.25
CA PHE A 265 4.58 9.34 3.75
C PHE A 265 5.83 9.76 4.50
N ARG A 266 6.61 8.76 4.87
CA ARG A 266 7.99 8.93 5.27
C ARG A 266 8.87 8.72 4.02
N VAL A 267 9.65 9.73 3.69
CA VAL A 267 10.58 9.77 2.55
C VAL A 267 12.01 9.76 3.09
N LEU A 268 12.89 9.01 2.43
CA LEU A 268 14.32 9.00 2.73
C LEU A 268 15.05 10.01 1.86
N GLU A 269 15.65 11.00 2.50
CA GLU A 269 16.37 12.08 1.82
C GLU A 269 17.86 12.03 2.11
N GLY A 270 18.65 12.23 1.05
CA GLY A 270 20.07 12.56 1.13
C GLY A 270 20.31 14.00 0.73
N THR A 271 21.37 14.61 1.25
CA THR A 271 21.94 15.85 0.70
C THR A 271 23.46 15.83 0.81
N THR A 272 24.15 16.59 -0.04
CA THR A 272 25.61 16.72 0.00
C THR A 272 26.07 17.16 1.38
N GLY A 273 27.07 16.46 1.94
CA GLY A 273 27.61 16.72 3.29
C GLY A 273 26.77 16.15 4.45
N LEU A 274 25.56 15.61 4.19
CA LEU A 274 24.71 15.02 5.23
C LEU A 274 25.37 13.80 5.89
N SER A 275 26.07 12.97 5.10
CA SER A 275 26.74 11.78 5.61
C SER A 275 27.84 12.11 6.63
N ASP A 276 28.61 13.16 6.39
CA ASP A 276 29.66 13.59 7.33
C ASP A 276 29.06 14.18 8.61
N TYR A 277 27.99 14.95 8.47
CA TYR A 277 27.25 15.50 9.60
C TYR A 277 26.57 14.42 10.46
N LEU A 278 25.88 13.46 9.84
CA LEU A 278 25.16 12.41 10.59
C LEU A 278 26.09 11.38 11.22
N ARG A 279 27.19 11.02 10.54
CA ARG A 279 28.20 10.11 11.11
C ARG A 279 28.77 10.67 12.41
N THR A 280 28.96 11.99 12.49
CA THR A 280 29.45 12.67 13.69
C THR A 280 28.35 12.95 14.73
N ALA A 281 27.07 13.03 14.31
CA ALA A 281 25.93 13.24 15.19
C ALA A 281 25.32 11.95 15.79
N ALA A 282 25.82 10.76 15.42
CA ALA A 282 25.24 9.45 15.76
C ALA A 282 25.27 9.05 17.26
N TYR A 283 25.42 9.99 18.20
CA TYR A 283 25.66 9.72 19.62
C TYR A 283 24.46 9.87 20.56
N SER A 284 23.24 10.09 20.05
CA SER A 284 22.04 10.13 20.91
C SER A 284 20.82 9.55 20.21
N GLY A 285 20.43 8.33 20.59
CA GLY A 285 19.25 7.65 20.08
C GLY A 285 19.36 6.13 20.19
N ALA A 286 18.22 5.45 20.25
CA ALA A 286 18.19 3.99 20.17
C ALA A 286 18.49 3.53 18.74
N ARG A 287 19.29 2.46 18.62
CA ARG A 287 19.77 1.88 17.36
C ARG A 287 19.08 0.55 17.12
N PHE A 288 18.56 0.34 15.91
CA PHE A 288 17.85 -0.86 15.50
C PHE A 288 18.33 -1.33 14.13
N GLU A 289 18.18 -2.62 13.84
CA GLU A 289 18.49 -3.19 12.53
C GLU A 289 17.22 -3.66 11.83
N VAL A 290 17.12 -3.41 10.53
CA VAL A 290 15.95 -3.78 9.72
C VAL A 290 16.41 -4.52 8.47
N ALA A 291 15.72 -5.61 8.10
CA ALA A 291 16.03 -6.37 6.89
C ALA A 291 15.46 -5.68 5.64
N ARG A 292 16.28 -5.63 4.59
CA ARG A 292 15.87 -5.30 3.22
C ARG A 292 15.45 -6.57 2.48
N GLU A 293 14.80 -6.40 1.33
CA GLU A 293 14.35 -7.51 0.46
C GLU A 293 15.49 -8.46 0.06
N ASP A 294 16.70 -7.92 -0.14
CA ASP A 294 17.91 -8.67 -0.52
C ASP A 294 18.66 -9.30 0.66
N GLY A 295 18.14 -9.14 1.88
CA GLY A 295 18.74 -9.65 3.13
C GLY A 295 19.80 -8.75 3.75
N ALA A 296 20.19 -7.64 3.10
CA ALA A 296 21.06 -6.65 3.71
C ALA A 296 20.33 -5.90 4.86
N ARG A 297 21.09 -5.24 5.74
CA ARG A 297 20.56 -4.60 6.94
C ARG A 297 20.76 -3.09 6.91
N ASP A 298 19.66 -2.36 7.06
CA ASP A 298 19.71 -0.93 7.37
C ASP A 298 19.87 -0.75 8.88
N VAL A 299 20.70 0.21 9.30
CA VAL A 299 20.83 0.62 10.71
C VAL A 299 20.01 1.88 10.93
N ILE A 300 18.97 1.76 11.74
CA ILE A 300 18.00 2.83 12.01
C ILE A 300 18.27 3.47 13.36
N TYR A 301 18.23 4.80 13.39
CA TYR A 301 18.40 5.58 14.60
C TYR A 301 17.13 6.37 14.91
N CYS A 302 16.63 6.24 16.14
CA CYS A 302 15.40 6.88 16.60
C CYS A 302 15.71 7.98 17.62
N GLN A 303 15.25 9.21 17.38
CA GLN A 303 15.40 10.34 18.32
C GLN A 303 14.31 10.37 19.42
N LYS A 304 13.15 9.80 19.13
CA LYS A 304 12.02 9.58 20.06
C LYS A 304 11.58 8.12 19.89
N GLN A 305 10.95 7.54 20.91
CA GLN A 305 10.48 6.15 20.82
C GLN A 305 9.60 5.97 19.56
N ALA A 306 9.90 4.93 18.77
CA ALA A 306 9.23 4.56 17.52
C ALA A 306 9.25 5.55 16.35
N LEU A 307 9.98 6.67 16.43
CA LEU A 307 10.13 7.63 15.33
C LEU A 307 11.55 7.59 14.75
N PRO A 308 11.74 6.88 13.61
CA PRO A 308 13.04 6.83 12.96
C PRO A 308 13.40 8.22 12.42
N ALA A 309 14.65 8.64 12.69
CA ALA A 309 15.17 9.97 12.37
C ALA A 309 16.19 9.92 11.22
N TRP A 310 17.10 8.94 11.23
CA TRP A 310 17.99 8.67 10.10
C TRP A 310 18.34 7.19 9.99
N VAL A 311 18.87 6.83 8.82
CA VAL A 311 19.33 5.49 8.46
C VAL A 311 20.79 5.55 8.01
N ASN A 312 21.55 4.54 8.39
CA ASN A 312 22.79 4.18 7.74
C ASN A 312 22.55 2.89 6.93
N GLU A 313 22.69 3.02 5.61
CA GLU A 313 22.46 1.93 4.66
C GLU A 313 23.71 1.03 4.54
N PRO A 314 23.57 -0.19 3.99
CA PRO A 314 24.67 -1.16 3.85
C PRO A 314 25.91 -0.62 3.13
N ASP A 315 25.74 0.32 2.21
CA ASP A 315 26.81 0.96 1.43
C ASP A 315 27.51 2.11 2.20
N GLY A 316 27.11 2.36 3.45
CA GLY A 316 27.64 3.43 4.28
C GLY A 316 26.99 4.80 4.04
N ARG A 317 26.00 4.89 3.15
CA ARG A 317 25.25 6.12 2.90
C ARG A 317 24.36 6.45 4.10
N TRP A 318 24.27 7.72 4.45
CA TRP A 318 23.36 8.20 5.49
C TRP A 318 22.24 9.03 4.88
N ARG A 319 21.02 8.78 5.33
CA ARG A 319 19.83 9.51 4.89
C ARG A 319 18.93 9.84 6.07
N ILE A 320 18.20 10.94 5.98
CA ILE A 320 17.22 11.36 6.99
C ILE A 320 15.82 10.93 6.59
N PHE A 321 15.00 10.65 7.59
CA PHE A 321 13.57 10.44 7.41
C PHE A 321 12.82 11.77 7.50
N ARG A 322 12.05 12.09 6.47
CA ARG A 322 11.18 13.26 6.41
C ARG A 322 9.73 12.83 6.22
N TYR A 323 8.81 13.49 6.92
CA TYR A 323 7.40 13.12 6.95
C TYR A 323 6.54 14.12 6.19
N TYR A 324 6.02 13.69 5.06
CA TYR A 324 5.14 14.46 4.18
C TYR A 324 3.69 14.07 4.41
N GLY A 325 2.83 15.08 4.49
CA GLY A 325 1.38 14.91 4.58
C GLY A 325 0.69 15.99 3.76
N SER A 326 -0.19 15.56 2.87
CA SER A 326 -1.12 16.41 2.13
C SER A 326 -2.34 15.56 1.78
N ARG A 327 -3.39 16.20 1.27
CA ARG A 327 -4.57 15.49 0.79
C ARG A 327 -4.22 14.56 -0.37
N GLU A 328 -3.42 15.03 -1.31
CA GLU A 328 -2.99 14.29 -2.50
C GLU A 328 -2.16 13.06 -2.12
N ILE A 329 -1.27 13.18 -1.13
CA ILE A 329 -0.50 12.04 -0.60
C ILE A 329 -1.42 11.00 0.04
N SER A 330 -2.37 11.45 0.85
CA SER A 330 -3.33 10.56 1.50
C SER A 330 -4.21 9.85 0.48
N ASP A 331 -4.79 10.59 -0.47
CA ASP A 331 -5.64 10.06 -1.52
C ASP A 331 -4.88 9.05 -2.40
N PHE A 332 -3.64 9.36 -2.79
CA PHE A 332 -2.76 8.43 -3.50
C PHE A 332 -2.56 7.13 -2.71
N ALA A 333 -2.23 7.23 -1.42
CA ALA A 333 -1.98 6.09 -0.56
C ALA A 333 -3.21 5.18 -0.44
N HIS A 334 -4.40 5.76 -0.27
CA HIS A 334 -5.64 5.01 -0.23
C HIS A 334 -5.91 4.24 -1.52
N VAL A 335 -5.71 4.88 -2.68
CA VAL A 335 -5.85 4.21 -3.98
C VAL A 335 -4.82 3.09 -4.11
N PHE A 336 -3.56 3.33 -3.76
CA PHE A 336 -2.51 2.32 -3.81
C PHE A 336 -2.84 1.11 -2.94
N TYR A 337 -3.14 1.32 -1.65
CA TYR A 337 -3.43 0.22 -0.73
C TYR A 337 -4.73 -0.52 -1.09
N THR A 338 -5.75 0.19 -1.60
CA THR A 338 -6.98 -0.46 -2.10
C THR A 338 -6.70 -1.35 -3.31
N ARG A 339 -5.88 -0.88 -4.27
CA ARG A 339 -5.43 -1.70 -5.41
C ARG A 339 -4.62 -2.91 -4.96
N LEU A 340 -3.71 -2.74 -4.00
CA LEU A 340 -2.92 -3.84 -3.44
C LEU A 340 -3.79 -4.87 -2.70
N GLY A 341 -4.73 -4.42 -1.86
CA GLY A 341 -5.69 -5.30 -1.17
C GLY A 341 -6.57 -6.08 -2.15
N THR A 342 -7.00 -5.41 -3.24
CA THR A 342 -7.76 -6.06 -4.32
C THR A 342 -6.93 -7.14 -4.99
N ASN A 343 -5.67 -6.84 -5.33
CA ASN A 343 -4.74 -7.79 -5.91
C ASN A 343 -4.51 -9.02 -5.01
N ILE A 344 -4.37 -8.83 -3.70
CA ILE A 344 -4.21 -9.91 -2.72
C ILE A 344 -5.43 -10.84 -2.75
N LEU A 345 -6.63 -10.28 -2.67
CA LEU A 345 -7.85 -11.07 -2.58
C LEU A 345 -8.21 -11.74 -3.91
N VAL A 346 -8.02 -11.05 -5.04
CA VAL A 346 -8.16 -11.64 -6.38
C VAL A 346 -7.17 -12.79 -6.54
N TYR A 347 -5.90 -12.59 -6.21
CA TYR A 347 -4.88 -13.65 -6.27
C TYR A 347 -5.31 -14.88 -5.47
N ALA A 348 -5.69 -14.67 -4.20
CA ALA A 348 -6.04 -15.74 -3.27
C ALA A 348 -7.30 -16.53 -3.69
N LEU A 349 -8.23 -15.92 -4.40
CA LEU A 349 -9.46 -16.56 -4.86
C LEU A 349 -9.36 -17.20 -6.26
N THR A 350 -8.28 -16.95 -7.00
CA THR A 350 -8.13 -17.44 -8.39
C THR A 350 -6.87 -18.27 -8.65
N HIS A 351 -5.97 -18.42 -7.68
CA HIS A 351 -4.72 -19.21 -7.79
C HIS A 351 -4.55 -20.15 -6.60
#